data_AF-A0A1B2M3R0-F1
#
_entry.id   AF-A0A1B2M3R0-F1
#
_cell.length_a   1.000
_cell.length_b   1.000
_cell.length_c   1.000
_cell.angle_alpha   90.00
_cell.angle_beta   90.00
_cell.angle_gamma   90.00
#
_symmetry.space_group_name_H-M   'P 1'
#
loop_
_entity.id
_entity.type
_entity.pdbx_description
1 polymer ?
#
loop_
_entity_poly.entity_id
_entity_poly.type
_entity_poly.pdbx_seq_one_letter_code
_entity_poly.pdbx_strand_id
1 'polypeptide(L)'
;MSKLVLCIVCATAMTACHFGPEIEHSSFKNSAVCQNQLKDMIYENYKLDGIAREKISFEFNPINAKEEVIQINLLQEAALKPSSVGRIKVNKSENTLFNSTFDNNNLIAIKLDEHQDFIEKCF
;
A
#
# COMPACT_ATOMS: atom_id res chain seq x y z
N MET A 1 -13.16 -71.54 -2.83
CA MET A 1 -12.07 -70.90 -2.07
C MET A 1 -11.95 -69.46 -2.57
N SER A 2 -12.62 -68.52 -1.90
CA SER A 2 -12.69 -67.12 -2.33
C SER A 2 -11.58 -66.31 -1.67
N LYS A 3 -10.75 -65.64 -2.48
CA LYS A 3 -9.67 -64.77 -2.03
C LYS A 3 -10.26 -63.43 -1.60
N LEU A 4 -10.18 -63.12 -0.30
CA LEU A 4 -10.48 -61.80 0.25
C LEU A 4 -9.23 -60.91 0.07
N VAL A 5 -9.32 -59.94 -0.84
CA VAL A 5 -8.30 -58.90 -1.03
C VAL A 5 -8.64 -57.77 -0.07
N LEU A 6 -7.80 -57.56 0.95
CA LEU A 6 -7.90 -56.47 1.90
C LEU A 6 -7.19 -55.24 1.31
N CYS A 7 -7.94 -54.31 0.73
CA CYS A 7 -7.43 -53.00 0.33
C CYS A 7 -7.28 -52.12 1.58
N ILE A 8 -6.05 -51.97 2.07
CA ILE A 8 -5.71 -51.00 3.11
C ILE A 8 -5.70 -49.62 2.45
N VAL A 9 -6.74 -48.83 2.71
CA VAL A 9 -6.79 -47.41 2.36
C VAL A 9 -5.94 -46.66 3.39
N CYS A 10 -4.71 -46.31 3.00
CA CYS A 10 -3.92 -45.34 3.75
C CYS A 10 -4.56 -43.96 3.58
N ALA A 11 -5.37 -43.57 4.57
CA ALA A 11 -5.81 -42.19 4.72
C ALA A 11 -4.60 -41.35 5.14
N THR A 12 -4.00 -40.64 4.19
CA THR A 12 -3.10 -39.53 4.48
C THR A 12 -3.94 -38.43 5.12
N ALA A 13 -3.84 -38.29 6.43
CA ALA A 13 -4.32 -37.10 7.13
C ALA A 13 -3.55 -35.92 6.53
N MET A 14 -4.23 -35.17 5.66
CA MET A 14 -3.72 -33.93 5.11
C MET A 14 -3.40 -33.03 6.29
N THR A 15 -2.12 -32.74 6.46
CA THR A 15 -1.63 -31.72 7.36
C THR A 15 -2.48 -30.47 7.18
N ALA A 16 -3.19 -30.07 8.24
CA ALA A 16 -3.81 -28.76 8.30
C ALA A 16 -2.69 -27.72 8.15
N CYS A 17 -2.49 -27.23 6.93
CA CYS A 17 -1.68 -26.06 6.66
C CYS A 17 -2.34 -24.92 7.42
N HIS A 18 -1.78 -24.59 8.59
CA HIS A 18 -1.98 -23.32 9.24
C HIS A 18 -1.48 -22.25 8.26
N PHE A 19 -2.37 -21.74 7.41
CA PHE A 19 -2.16 -20.45 6.79
C PHE A 19 -2.21 -19.43 7.92
N GLY A 20 -1.03 -19.03 8.40
CA GLY A 20 -0.92 -17.76 9.12
C GLY A 20 -1.45 -16.63 8.22
N PRO A 21 -1.85 -15.48 8.78
CA PRO A 21 -2.30 -14.37 7.97
C PRO A 21 -1.24 -14.05 6.92
N GLU A 22 -1.64 -14.05 5.64
CA GLU A 22 -0.76 -13.70 4.54
C GLU A 22 -0.26 -12.28 4.80
N ILE A 23 1.07 -12.10 4.81
CA ILE A 23 1.66 -10.78 5.01
C ILE A 23 1.39 -10.01 3.72
N GLU A 24 0.45 -9.08 3.77
CA GLU A 24 0.16 -8.19 2.65
C GLU A 24 1.40 -7.33 2.37
N HIS A 25 1.81 -7.29 1.12
CA HIS A 25 2.91 -6.45 0.64
C HIS A 25 2.35 -5.33 -0.23
N SER A 26 2.97 -4.14 -0.15
CA SER A 26 2.63 -3.05 -1.04
C SER A 26 2.88 -3.47 -2.49
N SER A 27 1.95 -3.14 -3.39
CA SER A 27 2.13 -3.32 -4.83
C SER A 27 2.80 -2.12 -5.51
N PHE A 28 3.20 -1.12 -4.71
CA PHE A 28 3.80 0.11 -5.23
C PHE A 28 5.12 -0.17 -5.97
N LYS A 29 5.22 0.28 -7.22
CA LYS A 29 6.42 0.18 -8.04
C LYS A 29 7.39 1.28 -7.63
N ASN A 30 8.42 0.91 -6.88
CA ASN A 30 9.45 1.83 -6.37
C ASN A 30 10.42 2.33 -7.47
N SER A 31 9.87 2.96 -8.52
CA SER A 31 10.61 3.58 -9.62
C SER A 31 10.67 5.10 -9.44
N ALA A 32 11.66 5.75 -10.04
CA ALA A 32 11.79 7.21 -10.00
C ALA A 32 10.53 7.92 -10.55
N VAL A 33 9.90 7.36 -11.59
CA VAL A 33 8.67 7.92 -12.18
C VAL A 33 7.54 7.93 -11.15
N CYS A 34 7.28 6.78 -10.52
CA CYS A 34 6.20 6.66 -9.53
C CYS A 34 6.46 7.48 -8.27
N GLN A 35 7.71 7.52 -7.82
CA GLN A 35 8.12 8.35 -6.69
C GLN A 35 7.91 9.85 -6.98
N ASN A 36 8.25 10.31 -8.19
CA ASN A 36 8.09 11.71 -8.57
C ASN A 36 6.62 12.09 -8.71
N GLN A 37 5.80 11.29 -9.41
CA GLN A 37 4.37 11.55 -9.52
C GLN A 37 3.67 11.57 -8.16
N LEU A 38 4.04 10.66 -7.25
CA LEU A 38 3.50 10.67 -5.90
C LEU A 38 3.87 11.97 -5.18
N LYS A 39 5.13 12.43 -5.28
CA LYS A 39 5.56 13.73 -4.72
C LYS A 39 4.81 14.90 -5.34
N ASP A 40 4.63 14.93 -6.65
CA ASP A 40 3.89 15.99 -7.35
C ASP A 40 2.49 16.12 -6.77
N MET A 41 1.74 15.01 -6.69
CA MET A 41 0.42 14.99 -6.05
C MET A 41 0.44 15.44 -4.59
N ILE A 42 1.49 15.11 -3.81
CA ILE A 42 1.60 15.61 -2.43
C ILE A 42 1.70 17.13 -2.42
N TYR A 43 2.57 17.73 -3.24
CA TYR A 43 2.78 19.19 -3.23
C TYR A 43 1.52 19.96 -3.62
N GLU A 44 0.70 19.40 -4.50
CA GLU A 44 -0.55 20.04 -4.91
C GLU A 44 -1.64 19.96 -3.85
N ASN A 45 -1.61 18.91 -3.00
CA ASN A 45 -2.70 18.62 -2.06
C ASN A 45 -2.34 18.89 -0.59
N TYR A 46 -1.06 19.13 -0.27
CA TYR A 46 -0.57 19.41 1.08
C TYR A 46 0.19 20.74 1.13
N LYS A 47 0.01 21.48 2.22
CA LYS A 47 0.73 22.74 2.47
C LYS A 47 2.18 22.46 2.87
N LEU A 48 3.04 22.25 1.89
CA LEU A 48 4.47 21.94 2.07
C LEU A 48 5.40 23.07 1.61
N ASP A 49 4.94 24.32 1.71
CA ASP A 49 5.70 25.49 1.31
C ASP A 49 7.09 25.54 1.99
N GLY A 50 8.13 25.71 1.18
CA GLY A 50 9.52 25.78 1.65
C GLY A 50 10.15 24.43 2.02
N ILE A 51 9.43 23.32 1.91
CA ILE A 51 10.00 21.98 2.04
C ILE A 51 10.54 21.53 0.68
N ALA A 52 11.75 20.99 0.65
CA ALA A 52 12.37 20.46 -0.56
C ALA A 52 11.89 19.03 -0.87
N ARG A 53 11.70 18.69 -2.14
CA ARG A 53 11.06 17.42 -2.59
C ARG A 53 11.82 16.19 -2.13
N GLU A 54 13.15 16.27 -2.06
CA GLU A 54 14.04 15.23 -1.57
C GLU A 54 13.87 14.94 -0.09
N LYS A 55 13.33 15.90 0.69
CA LYS A 55 13.01 15.71 2.10
C LYS A 55 11.71 14.95 2.31
N ILE A 56 10.94 14.67 1.27
CA ILE A 56 9.74 13.84 1.36
C ILE A 56 10.11 12.38 1.11
N SER A 57 9.67 11.52 2.04
CA SER A 57 9.71 10.06 1.90
C SER A 57 8.34 9.45 2.18
N PHE A 58 8.16 8.20 1.76
CA PHE A 58 6.90 7.49 1.87
C PHE A 58 7.10 6.16 2.58
N GLU A 59 6.14 5.82 3.42
CA GLU A 59 6.02 4.51 4.03
C GLU A 59 4.71 3.88 3.59
N PHE A 60 4.79 2.66 3.06
CA PHE A 60 3.68 1.99 2.40
C PHE A 60 3.09 0.92 3.32
N ASN A 61 1.82 1.06 3.66
CA ASN A 61 1.12 0.20 4.61
C ASN A 61 -0.06 -0.47 3.88
N PRO A 62 0.14 -1.66 3.28
CA PRO A 62 -0.93 -2.39 2.62
C PRO A 62 -2.01 -2.80 3.65
N ILE A 63 -3.28 -2.60 3.28
CA ILE A 63 -4.42 -3.06 4.09
C ILE A 63 -4.90 -4.42 3.57
N ASN A 64 -4.99 -4.53 2.24
CA ASN A 64 -5.35 -5.74 1.50
C ASN A 64 -4.92 -5.56 0.03
N ALA A 65 -5.16 -6.57 -0.81
CA ALA A 65 -4.84 -6.54 -2.24
C ALA A 65 -5.38 -5.31 -3.01
N LYS A 66 -6.46 -4.65 -2.54
CA LYS A 66 -7.12 -3.52 -3.21
C LYS A 66 -6.82 -2.17 -2.57
N GLU A 67 -6.38 -2.14 -1.33
CA GLU A 67 -6.25 -0.90 -0.56
C GLU A 67 -4.90 -0.79 0.13
N GLU A 68 -4.37 0.42 0.12
CA GLU A 68 -3.09 0.74 0.74
C GLU A 68 -3.12 2.12 1.37
N VAL A 69 -2.44 2.29 2.50
CA VAL A 69 -2.20 3.60 3.10
C VAL A 69 -0.74 3.97 2.94
N ILE A 70 -0.52 5.09 2.27
CA ILE A 70 0.79 5.72 2.15
C ILE A 70 0.90 6.75 3.26
N GLN A 71 1.88 6.61 4.15
CA GLN A 71 2.26 7.66 5.09
C GLN A 71 3.30 8.56 4.43
N ILE A 72 3.09 9.87 4.54
CA ILE A 72 3.98 10.90 4.02
C ILE A 72 4.86 11.37 5.17
N ASN A 73 6.17 11.26 4.99
CA ASN A 73 7.15 11.60 6.00
C ASN A 73 8.05 12.73 5.53
N LEU A 74 8.46 13.60 6.45
CA LEU A 74 9.51 14.60 6.24
C LEU A 74 10.81 14.18 6.93
N LEU A 75 11.88 14.14 6.14
CA LEU A 75 13.25 14.00 6.62
C LEU A 75 13.74 15.36 7.11
N GLN A 76 13.93 15.50 8.43
CA GLN A 76 14.49 16.70 9.03
C GLN A 76 15.98 16.47 9.35
N GLU A 77 16.84 17.41 8.96
CA GLU A 77 18.30 17.30 9.15
C GLU A 77 18.71 17.18 10.64
N ALA A 78 17.91 17.76 11.54
CA ALA A 78 18.17 17.75 12.98
C ALA A 78 17.44 16.62 13.74
N ALA A 79 16.53 15.88 13.09
CA ALA A 79 15.75 14.84 13.75
C ALA A 79 16.32 13.44 13.45
N LEU A 80 16.48 12.63 14.48
CA LEU A 80 16.93 11.23 14.35
C LEU A 80 15.89 10.33 13.65
N LYS A 81 14.64 10.80 13.47
CA LYS A 81 13.54 10.05 12.87
C LYS A 81 12.67 10.94 11.97
N PRO A 82 12.16 10.42 10.84
CA PRO A 82 11.20 11.15 10.01
C PRO A 82 9.93 11.51 10.78
N SER A 83 9.33 12.64 10.46
CA SER A 83 8.04 13.07 11.03
C SER A 83 6.93 12.85 10.00
N SER A 84 5.87 12.14 10.40
CA SER A 84 4.68 11.99 9.57
C SER A 84 3.92 13.30 9.48
N VAL A 85 3.60 13.73 8.26
CA VAL A 85 2.86 14.98 7.98
C VAL A 85 1.53 14.74 7.28
N GLY A 86 1.26 13.50 6.87
CA GLY A 86 0.06 13.18 6.15
C GLY A 86 -0.08 11.71 5.85
N ARG A 87 -1.31 11.32 5.48
CA ARG A 87 -1.62 9.98 5.00
C ARG A 87 -2.50 10.05 3.77
N ILE A 88 -2.27 9.15 2.83
CA ILE A 88 -3.08 8.94 1.65
C ILE A 88 -3.61 7.52 1.67
N LYS A 89 -4.91 7.36 1.48
CA LYS A 89 -5.54 6.07 1.19
C LYS A 89 -5.63 5.90 -0.32
N VAL A 90 -5.13 4.78 -0.84
CA VAL A 90 -5.22 4.36 -2.24
C VAL A 90 -6.26 3.27 -2.34
N ASN A 91 -7.23 3.44 -3.22
CA ASN A 91 -8.12 2.35 -3.66
C ASN A 91 -7.74 1.98 -5.10
N LYS A 92 -7.08 0.83 -5.24
CA LYS A 92 -6.53 0.34 -6.51
C LYS A 92 -7.65 -0.12 -7.45
N SER A 93 -8.73 -0.68 -6.91
CA SER A 93 -9.88 -1.13 -7.71
C SER A 93 -10.73 0.00 -8.27
N GLU A 94 -10.78 1.14 -7.57
CA GLU A 94 -11.59 2.30 -7.98
C GLU A 94 -10.76 3.39 -8.66
N ASN A 95 -9.44 3.19 -8.79
CA ASN A 95 -8.51 4.18 -9.33
C ASN A 95 -8.65 5.56 -8.63
N THR A 96 -8.70 5.56 -7.29
CA THR A 96 -8.89 6.79 -6.50
C THR A 96 -7.87 6.91 -5.37
N LEU A 97 -7.44 8.15 -5.08
CA LEU A 97 -6.68 8.49 -3.88
C LEU A 97 -7.45 9.46 -3.00
N PHE A 98 -7.25 9.33 -1.70
CA PHE A 98 -7.87 10.18 -0.69
C PHE A 98 -6.86 10.63 0.35
N ASN A 99 -6.91 11.89 0.76
CA ASN A 99 -6.24 12.35 1.96
C ASN A 99 -6.97 11.77 3.18
N SER A 100 -6.25 10.93 3.93
CA SER A 100 -6.72 10.21 5.13
C SER A 100 -5.95 10.62 6.39
N THR A 101 -5.37 11.82 6.37
CA THR A 101 -4.50 12.31 7.47
C THR A 101 -5.23 12.37 8.80
N PHE A 102 -6.49 12.83 8.82
CA PHE A 102 -7.24 13.09 10.05
C PHE A 102 -8.43 12.16 10.26
N ASP A 103 -8.99 11.59 9.19
CA ASP A 103 -10.17 10.73 9.25
C ASP A 103 -10.11 9.67 8.13
N ASN A 104 -10.59 8.47 8.43
CA ASN A 104 -10.76 7.38 7.47
C ASN A 104 -12.19 7.30 6.92
N ASN A 105 -13.13 8.05 7.49
CA ASN A 105 -14.54 8.05 7.12
C ASN A 105 -14.91 9.28 6.27
N ASN A 106 -14.42 10.47 6.62
CA ASN A 106 -14.61 11.69 5.85
C ASN A 106 -13.37 11.99 4.99
N LEU A 107 -13.19 11.17 3.97
CA LEU A 107 -12.04 11.22 3.08
C LEU A 107 -12.15 12.38 2.08
N ILE A 108 -11.07 13.14 1.93
CA ILE A 108 -10.98 14.20 0.93
C ILE A 108 -10.31 13.61 -0.32
N ALA A 109 -11.01 13.58 -1.45
CA ALA A 109 -10.45 13.07 -2.70
C ALA A 109 -9.24 13.91 -3.13
N ILE A 110 -8.15 13.22 -3.45
CA ILE A 110 -6.97 13.81 -4.09
C ILE A 110 -7.21 13.78 -5.59
N LYS A 111 -7.14 14.94 -6.22
CA LYS A 111 -7.27 15.01 -7.68
C LYS A 111 -5.99 14.46 -8.29
N LEU A 112 -6.17 13.56 -9.27
CA LEU A 112 -5.07 13.00 -10.03
C LEU A 112 -4.56 13.97 -11.10
N ASP A 113 -5.39 14.88 -11.59
CA ASP A 113 -5.07 15.90 -12.60
C ASP A 113 -4.19 15.36 -13.75
N GLU A 114 -2.89 15.69 -13.81
CA GLU A 114 -1.97 15.21 -14.86
C GLU A 114 -1.45 13.77 -14.65
N HIS A 115 -1.78 13.14 -13.53
CA HIS A 115 -1.38 11.80 -13.09
C HIS A 115 -2.54 10.78 -13.15
N GLN A 116 -3.45 10.89 -14.12
CA GLN A 116 -4.67 10.04 -14.20
C GLN A 116 -4.39 8.53 -14.23
N ASP A 117 -3.23 8.14 -14.73
CA ASP A 117 -2.78 6.76 -14.86
C ASP A 117 -1.86 6.32 -13.72
N PHE A 118 -1.68 7.14 -12.68
CA PHE A 118 -0.76 6.87 -11.57
C PHE A 118 -1.02 5.51 -10.93
N ILE A 119 -2.26 5.19 -10.57
CA ILE A 119 -2.53 3.92 -9.88
C ILE A 119 -2.27 2.74 -10.81
N GLU A 120 -2.72 2.79 -12.06
CA GLU A 120 -2.46 1.72 -13.04
C GLU A 120 -0.96 1.52 -13.28
N LYS A 121 -0.21 2.61 -13.40
CA LYS A 121 1.22 2.56 -13.67
C LYS A 121 2.05 2.23 -12.44
N CYS A 122 1.65 2.64 -11.25
CA CYS A 122 2.49 2.61 -10.05
C CYS A 122 2.03 1.66 -8.96
N PHE A 123 0.86 1.04 -9.07
CA PHE A 123 0.41 -0.06 -8.22
C PHE A 123 0.21 -1.34 -9.03
#